data_AF-A0A524R1F4-F1
#
_entry.id   AF-A0A524R1F4-F1
#
_cell.length_a   1.000
_cell.length_b   1.000
_cell.length_c   1.000
_cell.angle_alpha   90.00
_cell.angle_beta   90.00
_cell.angle_gamma   90.00
#
_symmetry.space_group_name_H-M   'P 1'
#
loop_
_entity.id
_entity.type
_entity.pdbx_description
1 polymer ?
#
loop_
_entity_poly.entity_id
_entity_poly.type
_entity_poly.pdbx_seq_one_letter_code
_entity_poly.pdbx_strand_id
1 'polypeptide(L)'
;MKPLTITRPVIWGVVLLMGMAVLLPAQELPAQDTGCIAVDQFDMSRDCTFLEEHGACLWNALDSRDTCKDDADGFFDNTACEVGVQVDLLACNLGLPWRLLRTILN
;
A
#
# COMPACT_ATOMS: atom_id res chain seq x y z
N MET A 1 28.91 -0.64 24.54
CA MET A 1 27.70 -1.24 23.93
C MET A 1 27.29 -2.43 24.79
N LYS A 2 26.10 -2.42 25.41
CA LYS A 2 25.63 -3.54 26.25
C LYS A 2 25.13 -4.67 25.33
N PRO A 3 25.51 -5.94 25.57
CA PRO A 3 25.02 -7.05 24.77
C PRO A 3 23.52 -7.26 25.04
N LEU A 4 22.71 -7.22 23.98
CA LEU A 4 21.30 -7.63 24.02
C LEU A 4 21.23 -9.11 24.39
N THR A 5 20.84 -9.40 25.63
CA THR A 5 20.61 -10.76 26.11
C THR A 5 19.21 -11.18 25.67
N ILE A 6 19.13 -11.88 24.54
CA ILE A 6 17.86 -12.45 24.06
C ILE A 6 17.48 -13.58 25.01
N THR A 7 16.41 -13.39 25.77
CA THR A 7 15.94 -14.38 26.74
C THR A 7 14.99 -15.38 26.04
N ARG A 8 14.93 -16.62 26.54
CA ARG A 8 13.99 -17.65 26.06
C ARG A 8 12.54 -17.17 25.86
N PRO A 9 11.93 -16.36 26.75
CA PRO A 9 10.57 -15.87 26.52
C PRO A 9 10.47 -14.90 25.33
N VAL A 10 11.51 -14.14 25.01
CA VAL A 10 11.52 -13.27 23.82
C VAL A 10 11.49 -14.10 22.55
N ILE A 11 12.28 -15.19 22.50
CA ILE A 11 12.28 -16.11 21.35
C ILE A 11 10.90 -16.73 21.15
N TRP A 12 10.29 -17.25 22.22
CA TRP A 12 8.94 -17.82 22.15
C TRP A 12 7.88 -16.78 21.77
N GLY A 13 8.02 -15.53 22.24
CA GLY A 13 7.16 -14.43 21.83
C GLY A 13 7.24 -14.15 20.32
N VAL A 14 8.45 -14.13 19.75
CA VAL A 14 8.64 -13.96 18.29
C VAL A 14 8.08 -15.14 17.51
N VAL A 15 8.30 -16.38 17.97
CA VAL A 15 7.76 -17.60 17.34
C VAL A 15 6.24 -17.59 17.35
N LEU A 16 5.60 -17.19 18.45
CA LEU A 16 4.14 -17.05 18.54
C LEU A 16 3.61 -15.98 17.58
N LEU A 17 4.25 -14.80 17.54
CA LEU A 17 3.85 -13.73 16.62
C LEU A 17 3.97 -14.14 15.15
N MET A 18 5.08 -14.79 14.78
CA MET A 18 5.26 -15.33 13.42
C MET A 18 4.26 -16.45 13.11
N GLY A 19 3.99 -17.33 14.07
CA GLY A 19 2.98 -18.39 13.93
C GLY A 19 1.57 -17.82 13.73
N MET A 20 1.21 -16.77 14.48
CA MET A 20 -0.07 -16.07 14.30
C MET A 20 -0.16 -15.39 12.93
N ALA A 21 0.92 -14.79 12.42
CA ALA A 21 0.93 -14.17 11.10
C ALA A 21 0.74 -15.18 9.95
N VAL A 22 1.18 -16.43 10.13
CA VAL A 22 0.97 -17.51 9.15
C VAL A 22 -0.44 -18.12 9.25
N LEU A 23 -0.94 -18.29 10.49
CA LEU A 23 -2.21 -18.98 10.75
C LEU A 23 -3.44 -18.09 10.56
N LEU A 24 -3.29 -16.76 10.68
CA LEU A 24 -4.37 -15.80 10.47
C LEU A 24 -4.19 -15.17 9.09
N PRO A 25 -4.88 -15.69 8.04
CA PRO A 25 -4.85 -15.04 6.74
C PRO A 25 -5.36 -13.61 6.90
N ALA A 26 -4.69 -12.66 6.25
CA ALA A 26 -5.12 -11.28 6.22
C ALA A 26 -6.56 -11.24 5.70
N GLN A 27 -7.49 -10.74 6.53
CA GLN A 27 -8.87 -10.57 6.09
C GLN A 27 -8.90 -9.50 5.00
N GLU A 28 -9.62 -9.78 3.92
CA GLU A 28 -9.85 -8.81 2.86
C GLU A 28 -10.67 -7.66 3.44
N LEU A 29 -10.02 -6.51 3.58
CA LEU A 29 -10.69 -5.27 3.95
C LEU A 29 -11.33 -4.69 2.69
N PRO A 30 -12.60 -4.24 2.76
CA PRO A 30 -13.23 -3.58 1.62
C PRO A 30 -12.47 -2.31 1.24
N ALA A 31 -12.49 -1.96 -0.05
CA ALA A 31 -11.99 -0.68 -0.54
C ALA A 31 -12.62 0.48 0.24
N GLN A 32 -11.80 1.50 0.54
CA GLN A 32 -12.19 2.64 1.36
C GLN A 32 -12.70 3.80 0.50
N ASP A 33 -12.34 3.86 -0.80
CA ASP A 33 -12.78 4.95 -1.67
C ASP A 33 -12.80 4.63 -3.19
N THR A 34 -13.62 5.39 -3.92
CA THR A 34 -13.54 5.63 -5.37
C THR A 34 -13.63 4.44 -6.35
N GLY A 35 -14.85 4.03 -6.72
CA GLY A 35 -15.19 3.52 -8.06
C GLY A 35 -14.33 2.40 -8.68
N CYS A 36 -13.49 1.76 -7.87
CA CYS A 36 -12.55 0.73 -8.28
C CYS A 36 -13.35 -0.56 -8.44
N ILE A 37 -13.43 -1.04 -9.67
CA ILE A 37 -14.10 -2.27 -10.02
C ILE A 37 -13.02 -3.29 -10.38
N ALA A 38 -12.90 -4.33 -9.56
CA ALA A 38 -12.08 -5.48 -9.87
C ALA A 38 -12.92 -6.51 -10.61
N VAL A 39 -12.27 -7.35 -11.41
CA VAL A 39 -12.89 -8.47 -12.09
C VAL A 39 -12.34 -9.75 -11.46
N ASP A 40 -13.22 -10.65 -11.05
CA ASP A 40 -12.83 -11.93 -10.47
C ASP A 40 -12.40 -12.95 -11.55
N GLN A 41 -11.97 -14.13 -11.10
CA GLN A 41 -11.56 -15.23 -11.98
C GLN A 41 -12.69 -15.78 -12.88
N PHE A 42 -13.93 -15.32 -12.72
CA PHE A 42 -15.11 -15.71 -13.48
C PHE A 42 -15.68 -14.55 -14.31
N ASP A 43 -14.89 -13.50 -14.56
CA ASP A 43 -15.30 -12.29 -15.29
C ASP A 43 -16.48 -11.52 -14.63
N MET A 44 -16.70 -11.70 -13.33
CA MET A 44 -17.72 -10.93 -12.61
C MET A 44 -17.11 -9.68 -12.00
N SER A 45 -17.81 -8.55 -12.17
CA SER A 45 -17.43 -7.29 -11.53
C SER A 45 -17.73 -7.34 -10.03
N ARG A 46 -16.76 -6.87 -9.24
CA ARG A 46 -16.89 -6.71 -7.79
C ARG A 46 -16.16 -5.45 -7.33
N ASP A 47 -16.49 -5.03 -6.11
CA ASP A 47 -15.73 -3.99 -5.45
C ASP A 47 -14.28 -4.46 -5.20
N CYS A 48 -13.33 -3.54 -5.39
CA CYS A 48 -11.93 -3.79 -5.06
C CYS A 48 -11.76 -4.06 -3.56
N THR A 49 -10.76 -4.86 -3.23
CA THR A 49 -10.23 -4.94 -1.87
C THR A 49 -9.32 -3.74 -1.60
N PHE A 50 -9.06 -3.44 -0.33
CA PHE A 50 -8.12 -2.41 0.09
C PHE A 50 -6.73 -2.59 -0.57
N LEU A 51 -6.25 -3.84 -0.67
CA LEU A 51 -4.94 -4.13 -1.26
C LEU A 51 -4.94 -3.85 -2.77
N GLU A 52 -6.03 -4.17 -3.46
CA GLU A 52 -6.18 -3.89 -4.89
C GLU A 52 -6.31 -2.39 -5.16
N GLU A 53 -7.06 -1.65 -4.34
CA GLU A 53 -7.16 -0.19 -4.40
C GLU A 53 -5.79 0.46 -4.16
N HIS A 54 -5.06 -0.01 -3.15
CA HIS A 54 -3.69 0.45 -2.87
C HIS A 54 -2.75 0.16 -4.02
N GLY A 55 -2.82 -1.05 -4.58
CA GLY A 55 -2.05 -1.45 -5.76
C GLY A 55 -2.37 -0.58 -6.97
N ALA A 56 -3.64 -0.30 -7.24
CA ALA A 56 -4.08 0.57 -8.32
C ALA A 56 -3.60 2.02 -8.13
N CYS A 57 -3.63 2.54 -6.89
CA CYS A 57 -3.08 3.86 -6.57
C CYS A 57 -1.58 3.95 -6.89
N LEU A 58 -0.80 2.95 -6.44
CA LEU A 58 0.64 2.89 -6.72
C LEU A 58 0.93 2.74 -8.21
N TRP A 59 0.16 1.90 -8.91
CA TRP A 59 0.31 1.69 -10.35
C TRP A 59 0.04 2.98 -11.12
N ASN A 60 -1.07 3.66 -10.84
CA ASN A 60 -1.44 4.91 -11.51
C ASN A 60 -0.43 6.03 -11.24
N ALA A 61 0.17 6.09 -10.05
CA ALA A 61 1.22 7.06 -9.76
C ALA A 61 2.46 6.83 -10.65
N LEU A 62 2.86 5.58 -10.86
CA LEU A 62 3.99 5.22 -11.72
C LEU A 62 3.67 5.45 -13.20
N ASP A 63 2.47 5.10 -13.65
CA ASP A 63 2.01 5.33 -15.01
C ASP A 63 1.94 6.83 -15.35
N SER A 64 1.46 7.64 -14.39
CA SER A 64 1.44 9.10 -14.52
C SER A 64 2.84 9.69 -14.60
N ARG A 65 3.82 9.13 -13.86
CA ARG A 65 5.23 9.54 -13.96
C ARG A 65 5.80 9.25 -15.34
N ASP A 66 5.56 8.05 -15.87
CA ASP A 66 6.10 7.64 -17.16
C ASP A 66 5.49 8.49 -18.28
N THR A 67 4.18 8.76 -18.22
CA THR A 67 3.51 9.70 -19.13
C THR A 67 4.09 11.12 -19.03
N CYS A 68 4.31 11.62 -17.80
CA CYS A 68 4.90 12.94 -17.56
C CYS A 68 6.33 13.05 -18.12
N LYS A 69 7.12 11.97 -18.03
CA LYS A 69 8.48 11.92 -18.59
C LYS A 69 8.50 11.93 -20.11
N ASP A 70 7.56 11.24 -20.74
CA ASP A 70 7.46 11.21 -22.20
C ASP A 70 7.16 12.61 -22.78
N ASP A 71 6.48 13.46 -22.01
CA ASP A 71 6.15 14.85 -22.38
C ASP A 71 7.17 15.90 -21.87
N ALA A 72 8.20 15.51 -21.12
CA ALA A 72 9.12 16.44 -20.45
C ALA A 72 10.33 16.84 -21.31
N ASP A 73 10.41 18.11 -21.73
CA ASP A 73 11.45 18.66 -22.61
C ASP A 73 12.67 19.27 -21.88
N GLY A 74 12.87 18.97 -20.60
CA GLY A 74 13.99 19.56 -19.86
C GLY A 74 14.26 18.98 -18.47
N PHE A 75 15.37 19.40 -17.86
CA PHE A 75 15.78 18.97 -16.53
C PHE A 75 14.75 19.35 -15.44
N PHE A 76 14.17 20.55 -15.54
CA PHE A 76 13.19 21.02 -14.56
C PHE A 76 11.87 20.26 -14.65
N ASP A 77 11.40 19.97 -15.86
CA ASP A 77 10.15 19.21 -16.07
C ASP A 77 10.30 17.77 -15.59
N ASN A 78 11.44 17.13 -15.91
CA ASN A 78 11.77 15.81 -15.38
C ASN A 78 11.82 15.78 -13.84
N THR A 79 12.37 16.83 -13.22
CA THR A 79 12.41 16.94 -11.75
C THR A 79 11.01 17.13 -11.18
N ALA A 80 10.16 17.92 -11.83
CA ALA A 80 8.78 18.11 -11.43
C ALA A 80 7.98 16.80 -11.52
N CYS A 81 8.18 16.00 -12.57
CA CYS A 81 7.57 14.67 -12.69
C CYS A 81 8.02 13.73 -11.54
N GLU A 82 9.31 13.71 -11.20
CA GLU A 82 9.84 12.87 -10.12
C GLU A 82 9.39 13.34 -8.72
N VAL A 83 9.15 14.64 -8.53
CA VAL A 83 8.56 15.16 -7.27
C VAL A 83 7.07 14.84 -7.20
N GLY A 84 6.34 14.99 -8.31
CA GLY A 84 4.92 14.66 -8.41
C GLY A 84 4.64 13.22 -8.03
N VAL A 85 5.36 12.26 -8.65
CA VAL A 85 5.20 10.84 -8.33
C VAL A 85 5.53 10.54 -6.86
N GLN A 86 6.50 11.21 -6.25
CA GLN A 86 6.81 11.01 -4.83
C GLN A 86 5.67 11.48 -3.93
N VAL A 87 5.01 12.59 -4.28
CA VAL A 87 3.83 13.08 -3.57
C VAL A 87 2.68 12.09 -3.70
N ASP A 88 2.44 11.56 -4.91
CA ASP A 88 1.38 10.59 -5.15
C ASP A 88 1.64 9.25 -4.44
N LEU A 89 2.88 8.74 -4.48
CA LEU A 89 3.27 7.55 -3.73
C LEU A 89 3.13 7.75 -2.22
N LEU A 90 3.46 8.93 -1.71
CA LEU A 90 3.25 9.28 -0.30
C LEU A 90 1.76 9.32 0.05
N ALA A 91 0.93 9.90 -0.83
CA ALA A 91 -0.51 9.94 -0.67
C ALA A 91 -1.13 8.53 -0.70
N CYS A 92 -0.71 7.65 -1.59
CA CYS A 92 -1.14 6.25 -1.59
C CYS A 92 -0.73 5.52 -0.30
N ASN A 93 0.52 5.71 0.16
CA ASN A 93 1.04 5.01 1.33
C ASN A 93 0.57 5.57 2.69
N LEU A 94 0.16 6.83 2.76
CA LEU A 94 -0.31 7.44 4.01
C LEU A 94 -1.83 7.66 4.01
N GLY A 95 -2.41 8.07 2.89
CA GLY A 95 -3.82 8.41 2.77
C GLY A 95 -4.73 7.20 2.95
N LEU A 96 -4.44 6.09 2.26
CA LEU A 96 -5.24 4.86 2.37
C LEU A 96 -5.14 4.23 3.77
N PRO A 97 -3.96 4.05 4.38
CA PRO A 97 -3.88 3.55 5.76
C PRO A 97 -4.47 4.51 6.80
N TRP A 98 -4.35 5.82 6.61
CA TRP A 98 -4.98 6.80 7.51
C TRP A 98 -6.50 6.72 7.46
N ARG A 99 -7.09 6.59 6.27
CA ARG A 99 -8.54 6.37 6.11
C ARG A 99 -8.97 5.07 6.76
N LEU A 100 -8.20 3.98 6.55
CA LEU A 100 -8.44 2.69 7.20
C LEU A 100 -8.43 2.83 8.72
N LEU A 101 -7.42 3.47 9.30
CA LEU A 101 -7.34 3.73 10.75
C LEU A 101 -8.51 4.56 11.25
N ARG A 102 -8.89 5.61 10.51
CA ARG A 102 -10.05 6.45 10.85
C ARG A 102 -11.35 5.65 10.87
N THR A 103 -11.52 4.73 9.92
CA THR A 103 -12.70 3.86 9.83
C THR A 103 -12.72 2.80 10.95
N ILE A 104 -11.57 2.35 11.42
CA ILE A 104 -11.48 1.39 12.55
C ILE A 104 -11.72 2.08 13.91
N LEU A 105 -11.31 3.35 14.04
CA LEU A 105 -11.39 4.10 15.31
C LEU A 105 -12.75 4.79 15.56
N ASN A 106 -13.59 4.91 14.52
CA ASN A 106 -14.95 5.47 14.60
C ASN A 106 -15.99 4.35 14.55
#